data_AF-A0A524HIG1-F1
#
_entry.id   AF-A0A524HIG1-F1
#
_cell.length_a   1.000
_cell.length_b   1.000
_cell.length_c   1.000
_cell.angle_alpha   90.00
_cell.angle_beta   90.00
_cell.angle_gamma   90.00
#
_symmetry.space_group_name_H-M   'P 1'
#
loop_
_entity.id
_entity.type
_entity.pdbx_description
1 polymer ?
#
loop_
_entity_poly.entity_id
_entity_poly.type
_entity_poly.pdbx_seq_one_letter_code
_entity_poly.pdbx_strand_id
1 'polypeptide(L)'
;MSEDKKLKYYVHDTSIVDEGAQVGEGTKIWHFSHIMKDVRIGRNCIFGQNVCVASDVKIGNNVKVQNNVSIYGGTEIEDDVFLGPSCVLTNVTNPRSQIVRHGLYEKTVLRRGATVGANATIVCGIELGRYCFIAAGAVVTKDVADYALMQGVPAVQVGWMSRHGIRLGQADADGIMICAESGWRYKEVAQGVVRCLDFDEDKPLPAEMSVGRKKYDEFKKK
;
A
#
# COMPACT_ATOMS: atom_id res chain seq x y z
N MET A 1 16.71 -3.11 -39.23
CA MET A 1 16.58 -1.86 -38.45
C MET A 1 15.30 -1.98 -37.67
N SER A 2 15.38 -2.49 -36.43
CA SER A 2 14.21 -2.71 -35.58
C SER A 2 13.65 -1.38 -35.12
N GLU A 3 12.37 -1.16 -35.32
CA GLU A 3 11.64 -0.01 -34.80
C GLU A 3 11.91 0.15 -33.30
N ASP A 4 12.41 1.33 -32.89
CA ASP A 4 12.56 1.72 -31.50
C ASP A 4 11.19 1.65 -30.83
N LYS A 5 10.95 0.54 -30.12
CA LYS A 5 9.72 0.31 -29.38
C LYS A 5 9.77 1.21 -28.16
N LYS A 6 9.33 2.46 -28.32
CA LYS A 6 9.28 3.47 -27.26
C LYS A 6 8.57 2.84 -26.05
N LEU A 7 9.30 2.75 -24.93
CA LEU A 7 8.76 2.15 -23.72
C LEU A 7 7.46 2.89 -23.33
N LYS A 8 6.42 2.13 -23.00
CA LYS A 8 5.13 2.66 -22.55
C LYS A 8 5.16 3.18 -21.10
N TYR A 9 6.33 3.13 -20.47
CA TYR A 9 6.60 3.52 -19.10
C TYR A 9 7.93 4.26 -19.05
N TYR A 10 8.17 4.97 -17.96
CA TYR A 10 9.39 5.75 -17.77
C TYR A 10 10.35 5.04 -16.82
N VAL A 11 11.63 4.99 -17.21
CA VAL A 11 12.74 4.56 -16.36
C VAL A 11 13.79 5.64 -16.40
N HIS A 12 14.21 6.13 -15.24
CA HIS A 12 15.35 7.05 -15.15
C HIS A 12 16.65 6.31 -15.52
N ASP A 13 17.57 6.97 -16.22
CA ASP A 13 18.82 6.37 -16.76
C ASP A 13 19.73 5.73 -15.70
N THR A 14 19.56 6.09 -14.43
CA THR A 14 20.32 5.52 -13.29
C THR A 14 19.65 4.31 -12.64
N SER A 15 18.49 3.88 -13.15
CA SER A 15 17.74 2.75 -12.62
C SER A 15 17.92 1.53 -13.51
N ILE A 16 17.90 0.35 -12.87
CA ILE A 16 18.08 -0.93 -13.54
C ILE A 16 16.76 -1.68 -13.52
N VAL A 17 16.30 -2.11 -14.70
CA VAL A 17 15.15 -3.00 -14.85
C VAL A 17 15.66 -4.23 -15.57
N ASP A 18 15.71 -5.36 -14.87
CA ASP A 18 16.23 -6.61 -15.41
C ASP A 18 15.35 -7.14 -16.53
N GLU A 19 15.97 -7.84 -17.50
CA GLU A 19 15.24 -8.54 -18.55
C GLU A 19 14.27 -9.57 -17.96
N GLY A 20 13.04 -9.59 -18.46
CA GLY A 20 11.95 -10.43 -17.95
C GLY A 20 11.00 -9.75 -16.96
N ALA A 21 11.33 -8.57 -16.45
CA ALA A 21 10.38 -7.76 -15.69
C ALA A 21 9.22 -7.27 -16.58
N GLN A 22 7.99 -7.36 -16.07
CA GLN A 22 6.78 -6.89 -16.76
C GLN A 22 6.29 -5.60 -16.09
N VAL A 23 6.36 -4.48 -16.82
CA VAL A 23 5.97 -3.16 -16.31
C VAL A 23 4.84 -2.59 -17.15
N GLY A 24 3.72 -2.25 -16.50
CA GLY A 24 2.55 -1.68 -17.14
C GLY A 24 2.74 -0.24 -17.60
N GLU A 25 1.89 0.16 -18.56
CA GLU A 25 1.86 1.49 -19.15
C GLU A 25 1.66 2.61 -18.12
N GLY A 26 2.31 3.75 -18.34
CA GLY A 26 2.21 4.93 -17.48
C GLY A 26 3.01 4.84 -16.17
N THR A 27 3.58 3.69 -15.85
CA THR A 27 4.43 3.52 -14.67
C THR A 27 5.72 4.34 -14.77
N LYS A 28 6.19 4.86 -13.65
CA LYS A 28 7.41 5.68 -13.55
C LYS A 28 8.36 5.10 -12.51
N ILE A 29 9.60 4.83 -12.92
CA ILE A 29 10.67 4.33 -12.07
C ILE A 29 11.74 5.42 -11.98
N TRP A 30 11.87 6.02 -10.80
CA TRP A 30 12.82 7.10 -10.53
C TRP A 30 14.20 6.56 -10.11
N HIS A 31 15.15 7.49 -9.96
CA HIS A 31 16.58 7.30 -9.78
C HIS A 31 17.01 6.14 -8.88
N PHE A 32 18.05 5.42 -9.30
CA PHE A 32 18.75 4.41 -8.51
C PHE A 32 17.85 3.28 -7.99
N SER A 33 16.78 2.98 -8.71
CA SER A 33 15.90 1.86 -8.38
C SER A 33 16.33 0.61 -9.12
N HIS A 34 16.09 -0.56 -8.52
CA HIS A 34 16.33 -1.86 -9.15
C HIS A 34 15.04 -2.68 -9.17
N ILE A 35 14.54 -2.97 -10.37
CA ILE A 35 13.42 -3.90 -10.58
C ILE A 35 13.99 -5.20 -11.12
N MET A 36 13.94 -6.26 -10.31
CA MET A 36 14.46 -7.56 -10.71
C MET A 36 13.54 -8.26 -11.73
N LYS A 37 14.08 -9.31 -12.36
CA LYS A 37 13.31 -10.16 -13.29
C LYS A 37 12.14 -10.86 -12.57
N ASP A 38 11.21 -11.39 -13.36
CA ASP A 38 10.06 -12.16 -12.87
C ASP A 38 9.11 -11.36 -11.95
N VAL A 39 9.19 -10.03 -12.01
CA VAL A 39 8.26 -9.09 -11.37
C VAL A 39 7.12 -8.76 -12.32
N ARG A 40 5.90 -8.63 -11.79
CA ARG A 40 4.74 -8.09 -12.51
C ARG A 40 4.25 -6.81 -11.85
N ILE A 41 4.40 -5.69 -12.55
CA ILE A 41 3.94 -4.36 -12.12
C ILE A 41 2.83 -3.89 -13.05
N GLY A 42 1.71 -3.45 -12.48
CA GLY A 42 0.59 -2.88 -13.21
C GLY A 42 0.87 -1.49 -13.81
N ARG A 43 -0.21 -0.80 -14.15
CA ARG A 43 -0.20 0.50 -14.83
C ARG A 43 -0.15 1.65 -13.84
N ASN A 44 0.37 2.79 -14.28
CA ASN A 44 0.35 4.06 -13.55
C ASN A 44 0.97 4.00 -12.14
N CYS A 45 1.92 3.08 -11.91
CA CYS A 45 2.63 3.00 -10.64
C CYS A 45 3.75 4.05 -10.57
N ILE A 46 4.16 4.41 -9.36
CA ILE A 46 5.28 5.32 -9.14
C ILE A 46 6.24 4.66 -8.17
N PHE A 47 7.50 4.49 -8.57
CA PHE A 47 8.58 4.01 -7.73
C PHE A 47 9.58 5.15 -7.54
N GLY A 48 9.72 5.62 -6.30
CA GLY A 48 10.61 6.71 -5.91
C GLY A 48 12.09 6.38 -6.07
N GLN A 49 12.94 7.19 -5.45
CA GLN A 49 14.39 6.95 -5.48
C GLN A 49 14.77 5.74 -4.62
N ASN A 50 15.74 4.94 -5.08
CA ASN A 50 16.31 3.84 -4.31
C ASN A 50 15.26 2.81 -3.86
N VAL A 51 14.33 2.49 -4.77
CA VAL A 51 13.38 1.40 -4.57
C VAL A 51 13.95 0.11 -5.12
N CYS A 52 13.86 -0.97 -4.36
CA CYS A 52 14.25 -2.31 -4.79
C CYS A 52 13.01 -3.20 -4.86
N VAL A 53 12.78 -3.86 -5.99
CA VAL A 53 11.70 -4.84 -6.15
C VAL A 53 12.32 -6.17 -6.52
N ALA A 54 12.28 -7.12 -5.59
CA ALA A 54 12.82 -8.45 -5.79
C ALA A 54 11.93 -9.30 -6.71
N SER A 55 12.50 -10.36 -7.29
CA SER A 55 11.74 -11.36 -8.04
C SER A 55 10.61 -11.98 -7.22
N ASP A 56 9.61 -12.55 -7.91
CA ASP A 56 8.40 -13.13 -7.30
C ASP A 56 7.56 -12.12 -6.51
N VAL A 57 7.42 -10.92 -7.07
CA VAL A 57 6.57 -9.85 -6.57
C VAL A 57 5.49 -9.52 -7.61
N LYS A 58 4.25 -9.34 -7.12
CA LYS A 58 3.11 -8.91 -7.92
C LYS A 58 2.61 -7.58 -7.38
N ILE A 59 2.51 -6.57 -8.25
CA ILE A 59 2.06 -5.22 -7.92
C ILE A 59 0.94 -4.85 -8.90
N GLY A 60 -0.19 -4.42 -8.35
CA GLY A 60 -1.34 -3.93 -9.08
C GLY A 60 -1.10 -2.59 -9.78
N ASN A 61 -2.19 -1.87 -10.04
CA ASN A 61 -2.21 -0.59 -10.72
C ASN A 61 -2.25 0.57 -9.71
N ASN A 62 -1.75 1.74 -10.13
CA ASN A 62 -1.81 2.97 -9.34
C ASN A 62 -1.16 2.85 -7.94
N VAL A 63 -0.20 1.93 -7.79
CA VAL A 63 0.56 1.78 -6.56
C VAL A 63 1.64 2.85 -6.48
N LYS A 64 1.77 3.47 -5.31
CA LYS A 64 2.76 4.52 -5.05
C LYS A 64 3.75 4.04 -4.02
N VAL A 65 4.98 3.82 -4.46
CA VAL A 65 6.12 3.42 -3.63
C VAL A 65 7.05 4.61 -3.51
N GLN A 66 7.13 5.17 -2.30
CA GLN A 66 8.00 6.31 -2.03
C GLN A 66 9.47 5.86 -1.90
N ASN A 67 10.36 6.83 -1.70
CA ASN A 67 11.80 6.59 -1.66
C ASN A 67 12.22 5.55 -0.59
N ASN A 68 13.29 4.80 -0.87
CA ASN A 68 13.95 3.87 0.05
C ASN A 68 13.09 2.69 0.54
N VAL A 69 12.16 2.21 -0.28
CA VAL A 69 11.35 1.04 0.06
C VAL A 69 11.88 -0.18 -0.69
N SER A 70 12.09 -1.28 0.04
CA SER A 70 12.43 -2.58 -0.54
C SER A 70 11.22 -3.51 -0.47
N ILE A 71 10.80 -4.02 -1.63
CA ILE A 71 9.70 -4.98 -1.78
C ILE A 71 10.32 -6.35 -2.07
N TYR A 72 10.28 -7.23 -1.08
CA TYR A 72 10.91 -8.53 -1.14
C TYR A 72 9.98 -9.60 -1.75
N GLY A 73 10.57 -10.66 -2.29
CA GLY A 73 9.84 -11.79 -2.89
C GLY A 73 8.82 -12.40 -1.93
N GLY A 74 7.69 -12.85 -2.48
CA GLY A 74 6.52 -13.29 -1.71
C GLY A 74 5.54 -12.17 -1.34
N THR A 75 5.81 -10.92 -1.74
CA THR A 75 4.88 -9.80 -1.52
C THR A 75 3.89 -9.68 -2.68
N GLU A 76 2.59 -9.64 -2.35
CA GLU A 76 1.52 -9.29 -3.28
C GLU A 76 0.90 -7.94 -2.87
N ILE A 77 0.92 -6.98 -3.78
CA ILE A 77 0.41 -5.62 -3.57
C ILE A 77 -0.71 -5.38 -4.56
N GLU A 78 -1.91 -5.14 -4.06
CA GLU A 78 -3.08 -4.83 -4.89
C GLU A 78 -3.09 -3.36 -5.34
N ASP A 79 -4.11 -3.01 -6.13
CA ASP A 79 -4.28 -1.67 -6.68
C ASP A 79 -4.36 -0.59 -5.59
N ASP A 80 -3.94 0.64 -5.94
CA ASP A 80 -4.11 1.85 -5.12
C ASP A 80 -3.36 1.84 -3.77
N VAL A 81 -2.50 0.85 -3.50
CA VAL A 81 -1.68 0.80 -2.29
C VAL A 81 -0.67 1.95 -2.24
N PHE A 82 -0.48 2.51 -1.06
CA PHE A 82 0.52 3.53 -0.78
C PHE A 82 1.57 3.01 0.20
N LEU A 83 2.83 2.93 -0.25
CA LEU A 83 3.99 2.61 0.57
C LEU A 83 4.77 3.90 0.84
N GLY A 84 4.67 4.39 2.08
CA GLY A 84 5.27 5.64 2.52
C GLY A 84 6.80 5.62 2.54
N PRO A 85 7.44 6.81 2.65
CA PRO A 85 8.89 6.93 2.56
C PRO A 85 9.58 6.07 3.61
N SER A 86 10.56 5.27 3.16
CA SER A 86 11.35 4.37 4.00
C SER A 86 10.52 3.40 4.86
N CYS A 87 9.28 3.07 4.47
CA CYS A 87 8.60 1.94 5.12
C CYS A 87 9.35 0.64 4.82
N VAL A 88 9.31 -0.30 5.76
CA VAL A 88 10.08 -1.54 5.73
C VAL A 88 9.14 -2.73 5.63
N LEU A 89 9.31 -3.50 4.57
CA LEU A 89 8.71 -4.83 4.44
C LEU A 89 9.76 -5.87 4.82
N THR A 90 9.32 -7.03 5.30
CA THR A 90 10.20 -8.18 5.57
C THR A 90 9.69 -9.39 4.80
N ASN A 91 10.46 -10.47 4.77
CA ASN A 91 10.05 -11.74 4.13
C ASN A 91 10.46 -12.99 4.93
N VAL A 92 11.17 -12.83 6.04
CA VAL A 92 11.55 -13.90 6.96
C VAL A 92 11.40 -13.36 8.38
N THR A 93 10.61 -14.03 9.22
CA THR A 93 10.34 -13.58 10.59
C THR A 93 11.53 -13.77 11.52
N ASN A 94 12.37 -14.79 11.27
CA ASN A 94 13.45 -15.21 12.17
C ASN A 94 14.83 -15.34 11.47
N PRO A 95 15.33 -14.29 10.79
CA PRO A 95 16.58 -14.37 10.04
C PRO A 95 17.79 -14.56 10.97
N ARG A 96 18.72 -15.40 10.53
CA ARG A 96 20.06 -15.56 11.12
C ARG A 96 21.05 -15.70 9.96
N SER A 97 22.15 -14.94 9.97
CA SER A 97 23.11 -14.90 8.85
C SER A 97 23.72 -16.27 8.50
N GLN A 98 23.86 -17.16 9.49
CA GLN A 98 24.38 -18.52 9.33
C GLN A 98 23.34 -19.48 8.72
N ILE A 99 22.07 -19.11 8.70
CA ILE A 99 20.95 -20.00 8.36
C ILE A 99 20.26 -19.45 7.10
N VAL A 100 20.53 -20.10 5.97
CA VAL A 100 19.94 -19.75 4.67
C VAL A 100 18.46 -20.10 4.66
N ARG A 101 17.59 -19.11 4.37
CA ARG A 101 16.13 -19.25 4.31
C ARG A 101 15.52 -18.77 2.99
N HIS A 102 16.29 -18.75 1.90
CA HIS A 102 15.84 -18.20 0.62
C HIS A 102 14.60 -18.91 0.02
N GLY A 103 14.29 -20.13 0.46
CA GLY A 103 13.08 -20.86 0.06
C GLY A 103 11.92 -20.80 1.07
N LEU A 104 12.04 -20.03 2.15
CA LEU A 104 11.07 -19.96 3.25
C LEU A 104 10.47 -18.55 3.38
N TYR A 105 10.36 -17.81 2.28
CA TYR A 105 9.80 -16.47 2.31
C TYR A 105 8.31 -16.51 2.64
N GLU A 106 7.91 -15.70 3.61
CA GLU A 106 6.54 -15.64 4.11
C GLU A 106 5.73 -14.64 3.29
N LYS A 107 4.59 -15.11 2.78
CA LYS A 107 3.73 -14.30 1.91
C LYS A 107 3.15 -13.11 2.70
N THR A 108 3.29 -11.91 2.15
CA THR A 108 2.69 -10.69 2.72
C THR A 108 1.76 -10.08 1.69
N VAL A 109 0.50 -9.82 2.07
CA VAL A 109 -0.53 -9.31 1.15
C VAL A 109 -0.95 -7.91 1.59
N LEU A 110 -0.85 -6.95 0.67
CA LEU A 110 -1.33 -5.60 0.87
C LEU A 110 -2.55 -5.40 -0.02
N ARG A 111 -3.74 -5.37 0.59
CA ARG A 111 -5.00 -5.25 -0.13
C ARG A 111 -5.24 -3.84 -0.65
N ARG A 112 -6.18 -3.73 -1.58
CA ARG A 112 -6.50 -2.50 -2.31
C ARG A 112 -6.55 -1.28 -1.39
N GLY A 113 -5.82 -0.23 -1.77
CA GLY A 113 -5.84 1.06 -1.09
C GLY A 113 -5.25 1.08 0.33
N ALA A 114 -4.65 -0.02 0.81
CA ALA A 114 -3.94 -0.02 2.07
C ALA A 114 -2.81 1.05 2.05
N THR A 115 -2.63 1.72 3.18
CA THR A 115 -1.58 2.73 3.37
C THR A 115 -0.61 2.26 4.43
N VAL A 116 0.67 2.18 4.07
CA VAL A 116 1.78 2.00 5.00
C VAL A 116 2.47 3.34 5.21
N GLY A 117 2.37 3.88 6.42
CA GLY A 117 2.94 5.18 6.77
C GLY A 117 4.46 5.24 6.65
N ALA A 118 4.99 6.45 6.62
CA ALA A 118 6.44 6.69 6.56
C ALA A 118 7.16 5.95 7.70
N ASN A 119 8.24 5.24 7.36
CA ASN A 119 9.07 4.50 8.31
C ASN A 119 8.31 3.47 9.17
N ALA A 120 7.12 3.01 8.75
CA ALA A 120 6.44 1.89 9.38
C ALA A 120 7.06 0.57 8.94
N THR A 121 7.00 -0.45 9.79
CA THR A 121 7.56 -1.79 9.54
C THR A 121 6.46 -2.84 9.55
N ILE A 122 6.44 -3.69 8.53
CA ILE A 122 5.51 -4.80 8.38
C ILE A 122 6.29 -6.11 8.55
N VAL A 123 6.00 -6.83 9.64
CA VAL A 123 6.49 -8.21 9.80
C VAL A 123 5.75 -9.10 8.79
N CYS A 124 6.50 -9.93 8.08
CA CYS A 124 6.01 -10.77 7.01
C CYS A 124 5.02 -11.85 7.47
N GLY A 125 4.35 -12.48 6.51
CA GLY A 125 3.40 -13.57 6.78
C GLY A 125 1.99 -13.09 7.16
N ILE A 126 1.70 -11.80 6.96
CA ILE A 126 0.43 -11.17 7.36
C ILE A 126 -0.28 -10.51 6.18
N GLU A 127 -1.56 -10.22 6.39
CA GLU A 127 -2.41 -9.48 5.46
C GLU A 127 -2.78 -8.10 6.00
N LEU A 128 -2.59 -7.07 5.17
CA LEU A 128 -3.11 -5.72 5.42
C LEU A 128 -4.41 -5.53 4.63
N GLY A 129 -5.52 -5.40 5.34
CA GLY A 129 -6.86 -5.26 4.77
C GLY A 129 -7.06 -4.00 3.93
N ARG A 130 -8.15 -3.99 3.16
CA ARG A 130 -8.49 -2.93 2.20
C ARG A 130 -8.60 -1.60 2.93
N TYR A 131 -7.96 -0.58 2.40
CA TYR A 131 -7.97 0.78 2.94
C TYR A 131 -7.56 0.90 4.43
N CYS A 132 -6.89 -0.11 5.00
CA CYS A 132 -6.30 0.05 6.32
C CYS A 132 -5.22 1.15 6.27
N PHE A 133 -4.94 1.75 7.42
CA PHE A 133 -4.00 2.84 7.53
C PHE A 133 -3.02 2.57 8.66
N ILE A 134 -1.78 2.27 8.30
CA ILE A 134 -0.68 2.11 9.23
C ILE A 134 -0.04 3.47 9.46
N ALA A 135 -0.08 3.96 10.70
CA ALA A 135 0.52 5.23 11.06
C ALA A 135 2.05 5.21 10.86
N ALA A 136 2.63 6.39 10.65
CA ALA A 136 4.08 6.53 10.54
C ALA A 136 4.80 5.95 11.76
N GLY A 137 5.90 5.23 11.53
CA GLY A 137 6.72 4.61 12.56
C GLY A 137 6.11 3.39 13.27
N ALA A 138 4.91 2.93 12.89
CA ALA A 138 4.27 1.79 13.53
C ALA A 138 4.94 0.45 13.13
N VAL A 139 4.91 -0.55 14.01
CA VAL A 139 5.42 -1.91 13.74
C VAL A 139 4.28 -2.90 13.79
N VAL A 140 3.85 -3.39 12.63
CA VAL A 140 2.72 -4.31 12.48
C VAL A 140 3.20 -5.74 12.53
N THR A 141 2.60 -6.54 13.41
CA THR A 141 3.02 -7.93 13.67
C THR A 141 1.91 -8.96 13.48
N LYS A 142 0.72 -8.53 13.07
CA LYS A 142 -0.49 -9.36 12.88
C LYS A 142 -1.34 -8.78 11.75
N ASP A 143 -2.24 -9.60 11.22
CA ASP A 143 -3.22 -9.17 10.22
C ASP A 143 -3.98 -7.92 10.67
N VAL A 144 -4.27 -7.07 9.69
CA VAL A 144 -4.94 -5.78 9.89
C VAL A 144 -6.26 -5.80 9.15
N ALA A 145 -7.36 -5.53 9.85
CA ALA A 145 -8.69 -5.49 9.25
C ALA A 145 -8.82 -4.35 8.23
N ASP A 146 -9.77 -4.52 7.29
CA ASP A 146 -10.18 -3.45 6.38
C ASP A 146 -10.49 -2.17 7.15
N TYR A 147 -10.04 -1.02 6.62
CA TYR A 147 -10.21 0.30 7.23
C TYR A 147 -9.56 0.50 8.60
N ALA A 148 -8.88 -0.48 9.20
CA ALA A 148 -8.30 -0.31 10.53
C ALA A 148 -7.20 0.75 10.52
N LEU A 149 -7.24 1.65 11.51
CA LEU A 149 -6.16 2.60 11.78
C LEU A 149 -5.23 2.02 12.85
N MET A 150 -4.01 1.71 12.48
CA MET A 150 -3.00 1.06 13.34
C MET A 150 -1.92 2.05 13.77
N GLN A 151 -1.53 2.05 15.04
CA GLN A 151 -0.49 2.94 15.58
C GLN A 151 0.35 2.27 16.67
N GLY A 152 1.64 2.60 16.73
CA GLY A 152 2.53 2.23 17.84
C GLY A 152 3.48 1.06 17.54
N VAL A 153 4.24 0.66 18.56
CA VAL A 153 5.22 -0.44 18.52
C VAL A 153 5.04 -1.32 19.77
N PRO A 154 4.46 -2.53 19.64
CA PRO A 154 3.77 -3.04 18.45
C PRO A 154 2.52 -2.21 18.12
N ALA A 155 2.11 -2.24 16.86
CA ALA A 155 0.96 -1.49 16.39
C ALA A 155 -0.34 -2.09 16.97
N VAL A 156 -1.20 -1.21 17.48
CA VAL A 156 -2.54 -1.55 17.94
C VAL A 156 -3.57 -0.74 17.15
N GLN A 157 -4.77 -1.28 17.02
CA GLN A 157 -5.87 -0.56 16.39
C GLN A 157 -6.33 0.58 17.30
N VAL A 158 -6.36 1.80 16.79
CA VAL A 158 -6.82 3.01 17.51
C VAL A 158 -8.10 3.60 16.91
N GLY A 159 -8.63 2.99 15.85
CA GLY A 159 -9.90 3.37 15.24
C GLY A 159 -10.03 2.85 13.82
N TRP A 160 -10.85 3.55 13.04
CA TRP A 160 -11.10 3.26 11.64
C TRP A 160 -10.74 4.48 10.77
N MET A 161 -10.31 4.21 9.54
CA MET A 161 -9.95 5.18 8.53
C MET A 161 -10.90 5.01 7.35
N SER A 162 -11.49 6.10 6.85
CA SER A 162 -12.28 6.05 5.63
C SER A 162 -11.40 5.84 4.39
N ARG A 163 -12.02 5.48 3.26
CA ARG A 163 -11.33 5.37 1.96
C ARG A 163 -10.62 6.66 1.52
N HIS A 164 -11.06 7.82 1.98
CA HIS A 164 -10.44 9.13 1.67
C HIS A 164 -9.31 9.49 2.65
N GLY A 165 -8.90 8.58 3.54
CA GLY A 165 -7.82 8.84 4.49
C GLY A 165 -8.22 9.78 5.65
N ILE A 166 -9.52 9.88 5.95
CA ILE A 166 -10.04 10.61 7.12
C ILE A 166 -10.45 9.62 8.20
N ARG A 167 -9.97 9.83 9.43
CA ARG A 167 -10.35 9.00 10.59
C ARG A 167 -11.87 9.07 10.75
N LEU A 168 -12.51 7.91 10.82
CA LEU A 168 -13.94 7.83 11.08
C LEU A 168 -14.20 8.24 12.53
N GLY A 169 -15.18 9.14 12.70
CA GLY A 169 -15.58 9.67 14.00
C GLY A 169 -16.43 8.69 14.80
N GLN A 170 -17.06 9.20 15.85
CA GLN A 170 -18.00 8.41 16.66
C GLN A 170 -19.20 8.00 15.81
N ALA A 171 -19.62 6.75 15.96
CA ALA A 171 -20.82 6.25 15.33
C ALA A 171 -22.09 6.89 15.94
N ASP A 172 -23.12 7.10 15.13
CA ASP A 172 -24.43 7.54 15.60
C ASP A 172 -25.22 6.40 16.28
N ALA A 173 -26.49 6.66 16.62
CA ALA A 173 -27.36 5.69 17.28
C ALA A 173 -27.59 4.39 16.47
N ASP A 174 -27.42 4.44 15.14
CA ASP A 174 -27.58 3.30 14.23
C ASP A 174 -26.23 2.60 13.94
N GLY A 175 -25.15 3.05 14.58
CA GLY A 175 -23.80 2.54 14.36
C GLY A 175 -23.14 3.06 13.08
N ILE A 176 -23.64 4.16 12.50
CA ILE A 176 -23.11 4.74 11.28
C ILE A 176 -22.01 5.76 11.59
N MET A 177 -20.87 5.60 10.94
CA MET A 177 -19.78 6.57 10.91
C MET A 177 -19.76 7.28 9.55
N ILE A 178 -19.50 8.59 9.55
CA ILE A 178 -19.48 9.40 8.32
C ILE A 178 -18.07 9.92 8.05
N CYS A 179 -17.58 9.72 6.82
CA CYS A 179 -16.34 10.33 6.37
C CYS A 179 -16.53 11.84 6.19
N ALA A 180 -15.75 12.65 6.90
CA ALA A 180 -15.89 14.11 6.86
C ALA A 180 -15.53 14.76 5.50
N GLU A 181 -14.81 14.04 4.63
CA GLU A 181 -14.46 14.53 3.29
C GLU A 181 -15.47 14.11 2.22
N SER A 182 -15.78 12.81 2.14
CA SER A 182 -16.67 12.28 1.10
C SER A 182 -18.15 12.32 1.45
N GLY A 183 -18.49 12.41 2.74
CA GLY A 183 -19.85 12.24 3.23
C GLY A 183 -20.34 10.79 3.21
N TRP A 184 -19.52 9.83 2.79
CA TRP A 184 -19.91 8.42 2.76
C TRP A 184 -20.06 7.82 4.15
N ARG A 185 -21.05 6.93 4.27
CA ARG A 185 -21.42 6.18 5.45
C ARG A 185 -20.65 4.88 5.52
N TYR A 186 -20.20 4.56 6.72
CA TYR A 186 -19.50 3.35 7.08
C TYR A 186 -20.18 2.72 8.28
N LYS A 187 -20.18 1.39 8.35
CA LYS A 187 -20.73 0.66 9.49
C LYS A 187 -19.87 -0.55 9.80
N GLU A 188 -19.70 -0.81 11.09
CA GLU A 188 -19.19 -2.07 11.58
C GLU A 188 -20.33 -3.12 11.49
N VAL A 189 -20.28 -3.97 10.47
CA VAL A 189 -21.35 -4.95 10.15
C VAL A 189 -21.22 -6.25 10.94
N ALA A 190 -20.04 -6.51 11.46
CA ALA A 190 -19.70 -7.55 12.43
C ALA A 190 -18.50 -7.04 13.24
N GLN A 191 -18.21 -7.67 14.38
CA GLN A 191 -17.08 -7.27 15.22
C GLN A 191 -15.76 -7.24 14.42
N GLY A 192 -15.15 -6.07 14.34
CA GLY A 192 -13.91 -5.82 13.59
C GLY A 192 -14.07 -5.72 12.07
N VAL A 193 -15.29 -5.70 11.53
CA VAL A 193 -15.56 -5.67 10.08
C VAL A 193 -16.29 -4.40 9.70
N VAL A 194 -15.55 -3.40 9.22
CA VAL A 194 -16.12 -2.17 8.68
C VAL A 194 -16.35 -2.28 7.17
N ARG A 195 -17.49 -1.74 6.72
CA ARG A 195 -17.87 -1.63 5.31
C ARG A 195 -18.33 -0.23 4.98
N CYS A 196 -18.02 0.23 3.78
CA CYS A 196 -18.63 1.42 3.18
C CYS A 196 -20.03 1.05 2.68
N LEU A 197 -21.04 1.80 3.09
CA LEU A 197 -22.44 1.56 2.70
C LEU A 197 -22.83 2.24 1.39
N ASP A 198 -22.08 3.27 1.01
CA ASP A 198 -22.45 4.15 -0.12
C ASP A 198 -21.64 3.87 -1.39
N PHE A 199 -20.52 3.14 -1.30
CA PHE A 199 -19.70 2.84 -2.46
C PHE A 199 -18.92 1.53 -2.28
N ASP A 200 -18.89 0.74 -3.34
CA ASP A 200 -18.19 -0.55 -3.41
C ASP A 200 -16.67 -0.34 -3.28
N GLU A 201 -16.08 -1.03 -2.31
CA GLU A 201 -14.67 -1.01 -2.00
C GLU A 201 -13.78 -1.53 -3.15
N ASP A 202 -14.31 -2.43 -3.99
CA ASP A 202 -13.51 -3.05 -5.05
C ASP A 202 -13.56 -2.23 -6.34
N LYS A 203 -14.45 -1.23 -6.43
CA LYS A 203 -14.55 -0.32 -7.57
C LYS A 203 -13.53 0.80 -7.47
N PRO A 204 -12.91 1.23 -8.59
CA PRO A 204 -12.10 2.45 -8.64
C PRO A 204 -12.87 3.67 -8.14
N LEU A 205 -12.16 4.60 -7.53
CA LEU A 205 -12.76 5.83 -7.03
C LEU A 205 -13.17 6.73 -8.21
N PRO A 206 -14.36 7.37 -8.19
CA PRO A 206 -14.73 8.33 -9.23
C PRO A 206 -13.70 9.46 -9.33
N ALA A 207 -13.40 9.92 -10.55
CA ALA A 207 -12.32 10.88 -10.80
C ALA A 207 -12.52 12.20 -10.04
N GLU A 208 -13.77 12.65 -9.94
CA GLU A 208 -14.19 13.84 -9.21
C GLU A 208 -13.98 13.74 -7.69
N MET A 209 -13.90 12.51 -7.15
CA MET A 209 -13.66 12.22 -5.73
C MET A 209 -12.19 11.88 -5.42
N SER A 210 -11.36 11.68 -6.44
CA SER A 210 -9.92 11.40 -6.30
C SER A 210 -9.05 12.64 -6.04
N VAL A 211 -9.67 13.81 -5.86
CA VAL A 211 -8.97 15.10 -5.67
C VAL A 211 -9.33 15.68 -4.30
N GLY A 212 -8.37 15.67 -3.38
CA GLY A 212 -8.50 16.34 -2.10
C GLY A 212 -8.53 17.87 -2.26
N ARG A 213 -9.51 18.52 -1.63
CA ARG A 213 -9.73 19.99 -1.74
C ARG A 213 -9.46 20.75 -0.46
N LYS A 214 -9.23 20.04 0.64
CA LYS A 214 -8.98 20.60 1.98
C LYS A 214 -7.75 19.93 2.59
N LYS A 215 -7.06 20.63 3.48
CA LYS A 215 -5.97 20.08 4.26
C LYS A 215 -6.52 19.17 5.34
N TYR A 216 -5.75 18.14 5.72
CA TYR A 216 -6.15 17.18 6.74
C TYR A 216 -6.56 17.82 8.08
N ASP A 217 -5.87 18.87 8.51
CA ASP A 217 -6.17 19.57 9.78
C ASP A 217 -7.51 20.30 9.78
N GLU A 218 -8.09 20.58 8.61
CA GLU A 218 -9.44 21.17 8.52
C GLU A 218 -10.52 20.16 8.92
N PHE A 219 -10.23 18.85 8.82
CA PHE A 219 -11.14 17.78 9.21
C PHE A 219 -11.01 17.38 10.68
N LYS A 220 -9.92 17.74 11.36
CA LYS A 220 -9.72 17.48 12.80
C LYS A 220 -10.49 18.41 13.73
N LYS A 221 -10.96 19.55 13.22
CA LYS A 221 -11.58 20.65 14.00
C LYS A 221 -13.10 20.52 14.16
N LYS A 222 -13.66 19.35 13.90
CA LYS A 222 -15.09 19.02 14.03
C LYS A 222 -15.23 17.69 14.76
#